data_AF-A0A1M7NTT3-F1
#
_entry.id   AF-A0A1M7NTT3-F1
#
_cell.length_a   1.000
_cell.length_b   1.000
_cell.length_c   1.000
_cell.angle_alpha   90.00
_cell.angle_beta   90.00
_cell.angle_gamma   90.00
#
_symmetry.space_group_name_H-M   'P 1'
#
loop_
_entity.id
_entity.type
_entity.pdbx_description
1 polymer ?
#
loop_
_entity_poly.entity_id
_entity_poly.type
_entity_poly.pdbx_seq_one_letter_code
_entity_poly.pdbx_strand_id
1 'polypeptide(L)'
;MTHDGAVQQAVDAYQEGRYEEALDLVQALFERADRTHFITMFTWSQLIEHHAPARDALVLKREAQVRLLLQGDVTFQMRDGRWPRSRFSVIHEINDMLNDSRATYELFLQLLETQPEQADNESYLALPAIVAAGDYTLAERYLRNPLERLDELNQTSIRFPLFPPAGQAPRLAAELSNYVNSLSLCLNVLLGRGQIAEAESLREAALAGLLDDKLRALAVRQLADPGTISREVSARIE
;
A
#
# COMPACT_ATOMS: atom_id res chain seq x y z
N MET A 1 17.27 9.85 -9.51
CA MET A 1 16.31 9.60 -10.60
C MET A 1 17.10 9.24 -11.83
N THR A 2 16.84 8.08 -12.42
CA THR A 2 17.42 7.79 -13.73
C THR A 2 16.51 8.39 -14.78
N HIS A 3 17.04 9.32 -15.58
CA HIS A 3 16.34 9.84 -16.74
C HIS A 3 16.22 8.72 -17.77
N ASP A 4 15.13 7.95 -17.70
CA ASP A 4 14.75 7.03 -18.76
C ASP A 4 13.90 7.79 -19.76
N GLY A 5 14.38 7.92 -21.00
CA GLY A 5 13.69 8.65 -22.05
C GLY A 5 12.30 8.08 -22.37
N ALA A 6 12.09 6.78 -22.20
CA ALA A 6 10.78 6.16 -22.43
C ALA A 6 9.77 6.55 -21.34
N VAL A 7 10.22 6.69 -20.09
CA VAL A 7 9.39 7.19 -18.99
C VAL A 7 8.99 8.64 -19.25
N GLN A 8 9.94 9.49 -19.66
CA GLN A 8 9.64 10.88 -19.97
C GLN A 8 8.65 10.98 -21.13
N GLN A 9 8.82 10.20 -22.19
CA GLN A 9 7.89 10.15 -23.32
C GLN A 9 6.47 9.77 -22.91
N ALA A 10 6.33 8.78 -22.01
CA ALA A 10 5.01 8.38 -21.50
C ALA A 10 4.34 9.51 -20.71
N VAL A 11 5.10 10.22 -19.88
CA VAL A 11 4.61 11.36 -19.10
C VAL A 11 4.23 12.53 -20.02
N ASP A 12 5.07 12.86 -21.00
CA ASP A 12 4.82 13.95 -21.95
C ASP A 12 3.57 13.65 -22.81
N ALA A 13 3.44 12.42 -23.32
CA ALA A 13 2.27 11.99 -24.08
C ALA A 13 0.98 12.11 -23.26
N TYR A 14 1.02 11.73 -21.97
CA TYR A 14 -0.10 11.93 -21.06
C TYR A 14 -0.44 13.41 -20.85
N GLN A 15 0.56 14.25 -20.55
CA GLN A 15 0.38 15.69 -20.30
C GLN A 15 -0.16 16.44 -21.52
N GLU A 16 0.21 15.99 -22.72
CA GLU A 16 -0.23 16.56 -23.99
C GLU A 16 -1.56 15.96 -24.49
N GLY A 17 -2.22 15.11 -23.71
CA GLY A 17 -3.53 14.53 -24.02
C GLY A 17 -3.50 13.39 -25.04
N ARG A 18 -2.32 12.89 -25.41
CA ARG A 18 -2.14 11.74 -26.33
C ARG A 18 -2.24 10.43 -25.56
N TYR A 19 -3.44 10.16 -25.03
CA TYR A 19 -3.67 9.06 -24.09
C TYR A 19 -3.42 7.66 -24.66
N GLU A 20 -3.73 7.41 -25.93
CA GLU A 20 -3.44 6.12 -26.58
C GLU A 20 -1.92 5.87 -26.66
N GLU A 21 -1.14 6.87 -27.06
CA GLU A 21 0.33 6.78 -27.11
C GLU A 21 0.90 6.58 -25.71
N ALA A 22 0.40 7.32 -24.71
CA ALA A 22 0.78 7.16 -23.32
C ALA A 22 0.47 5.73 -22.83
N LEU A 23 -0.68 5.16 -23.20
CA LEU A 23 -1.08 3.80 -22.85
C LEU A 23 -0.10 2.77 -23.43
N ASP A 24 0.24 2.87 -24.71
CA ASP A 24 1.18 1.97 -25.36
C ASP A 24 2.57 2.01 -24.69
N LEU A 25 3.05 3.22 -24.38
CA LEU A 25 4.34 3.42 -23.72
C LEU A 25 4.34 2.86 -22.29
N VAL A 26 3.30 3.12 -21.51
CA VAL A 26 3.16 2.62 -20.13
C VAL A 26 3.07 1.09 -20.10
N GLN A 27 2.33 0.48 -21.04
CA GLN A 27 2.29 -0.99 -21.17
C GLN A 27 3.67 -1.56 -21.48
N ALA A 28 4.41 -0.96 -22.41
CA ALA A 28 5.76 -1.40 -22.74
C ALA A 28 6.74 -1.24 -21.57
N LEU A 29 6.62 -0.15 -20.80
CA LEU A 29 7.41 0.09 -19.60
C LEU A 29 7.10 -0.94 -18.50
N PHE A 30 5.83 -1.31 -18.32
CA PHE A 30 5.44 -2.33 -17.34
C PHE A 30 6.10 -3.68 -17.64
N GLU A 31 6.16 -4.09 -18.90
CA GLU A 31 6.81 -5.33 -19.33
C GLU A 31 8.33 -5.34 -19.11
N ARG A 32 8.98 -4.18 -18.98
CA ARG A 32 10.41 -4.14 -18.63
C ARG A 32 10.66 -4.63 -17.20
N ALA A 33 9.66 -4.49 -16.33
CA ALA A 33 9.70 -4.88 -14.93
C ALA A 33 10.93 -4.36 -14.18
N ASP A 34 11.46 -3.20 -14.58
CA ASP A 34 12.71 -2.65 -14.04
C ASP A 34 12.47 -1.54 -13.01
N ARG A 35 13.52 -0.81 -12.65
CA ARG A 35 13.48 0.31 -11.70
C ARG A 35 12.50 1.45 -12.06
N THR A 36 11.99 1.48 -13.29
CA THR A 36 11.00 2.48 -13.74
C THR A 36 9.58 2.16 -13.27
N HIS A 37 9.33 0.93 -12.76
CA HIS A 37 8.01 0.43 -12.37
C HIS A 37 7.20 1.41 -11.52
N PHE A 38 7.81 2.05 -10.51
CA PHE A 38 7.08 3.02 -9.67
C PHE A 38 6.52 4.18 -10.50
N ILE A 39 7.35 4.79 -11.37
CA ILE A 39 6.90 5.91 -12.20
C ILE A 39 5.89 5.40 -13.25
N THR A 40 6.11 4.21 -13.81
CA THR A 40 5.18 3.57 -14.74
C THR A 40 3.79 3.38 -14.13
N MET A 41 3.69 2.81 -12.93
CA MET A 41 2.41 2.61 -12.25
C MET A 41 1.76 3.94 -11.87
N PHE A 42 2.55 4.93 -11.44
CA PHE A 42 2.04 6.28 -11.17
C PHE A 42 1.47 6.95 -12.44
N THR A 43 2.17 6.89 -13.58
CA THR A 43 1.63 7.42 -14.84
C THR A 43 0.37 6.67 -15.27
N TRP A 44 0.34 5.34 -15.07
CA TRP A 44 -0.86 4.54 -15.38
C TRP A 44 -2.04 4.93 -14.48
N SER A 45 -1.84 5.20 -13.19
CA SER A 45 -2.92 5.60 -12.28
C SER A 45 -3.54 6.95 -12.66
N GLN A 46 -2.76 7.86 -13.21
CA GLN A 46 -3.29 9.11 -13.78
C GLN A 46 -4.07 8.84 -15.07
N LEU A 47 -3.56 7.95 -15.93
CA LEU A 47 -4.18 7.65 -17.22
C LEU A 47 -5.56 7.01 -17.09
N ILE A 48 -5.78 6.13 -16.10
CA ILE A 48 -7.09 5.48 -15.89
C ILE A 48 -8.21 6.47 -15.53
N GLU A 49 -7.87 7.67 -15.04
CA GLU A 49 -8.85 8.72 -14.71
C GLU A 49 -9.36 9.45 -15.97
N HIS A 50 -8.57 9.44 -17.05
CA HIS A 50 -8.83 10.23 -18.26
C HIS A 50 -9.08 9.39 -19.51
N HIS A 51 -8.74 8.10 -19.47
CA HIS A 51 -8.78 7.22 -20.64
C HIS A 51 -9.25 5.81 -20.26
N ALA A 52 -10.53 5.50 -20.53
CA ALA A 52 -11.15 4.23 -20.17
C ALA A 52 -10.37 2.97 -20.64
N PRO A 53 -9.82 2.92 -21.87
CA PRO A 53 -9.01 1.77 -22.31
C PRO A 53 -7.80 1.46 -21.43
N ALA A 54 -7.25 2.46 -20.72
CA ALA A 54 -6.14 2.24 -19.79
C ALA A 54 -6.55 1.39 -18.59
N ARG A 55 -7.82 1.52 -18.13
CA ARG A 55 -8.37 0.68 -17.06
C ARG A 55 -8.52 -0.77 -17.53
N ASP A 56 -9.04 -0.97 -18.73
CA ASP A 56 -9.21 -2.30 -19.31
C ASP A 56 -7.86 -3.01 -19.51
N ALA A 57 -6.86 -2.30 -20.04
CA ALA A 57 -5.50 -2.80 -20.18
C ALA A 57 -4.89 -3.20 -18.82
N LEU A 58 -5.14 -2.41 -17.78
CA LEU A 58 -4.66 -2.70 -16.43
C LEU A 58 -5.30 -3.97 -15.84
N VAL A 59 -6.60 -4.18 -16.07
CA VAL A 59 -7.31 -5.43 -15.71
C VAL A 59 -6.68 -6.63 -16.42
N LEU A 60 -6.39 -6.52 -17.72
CA LEU A 60 -5.73 -7.61 -18.47
C LEU A 60 -4.33 -7.92 -17.93
N LYS A 61 -3.55 -6.90 -17.54
CA LYS A 61 -2.25 -7.11 -16.90
C LYS A 61 -2.40 -7.82 -15.57
N ARG A 62 -3.33 -7.37 -14.71
CA ARG A 62 -3.64 -8.02 -13.43
C ARG A 62 -3.92 -9.51 -13.63
N GLU A 63 -4.83 -9.86 -14.53
CA GLU A 63 -5.20 -11.26 -14.78
C GLU A 63 -4.03 -12.10 -15.26
N ALA A 64 -3.14 -11.54 -16.09
CA ALA A 64 -1.92 -12.21 -16.49
C ALA A 64 -0.99 -12.46 -15.29
N GLN A 65 -0.81 -11.48 -14.41
CA GLN A 65 0.01 -11.62 -13.20
C GLN A 65 -0.58 -12.65 -12.23
N VAL A 66 -1.90 -12.65 -12.03
CA VAL A 66 -2.61 -13.64 -11.19
C VAL A 66 -2.38 -15.05 -11.71
N ARG A 67 -2.53 -15.28 -13.02
CA ARG A 67 -2.28 -16.60 -13.62
C ARG A 67 -0.85 -17.09 -13.36
N LEU A 68 0.14 -16.21 -13.52
CA LEU A 68 1.55 -16.54 -13.27
C LEU A 68 1.81 -16.86 -11.79
N LEU A 69 1.27 -16.06 -10.87
CA LEU A 69 1.41 -16.29 -9.43
C LEU A 69 0.83 -17.66 -9.01
N LEU A 70 -0.37 -17.98 -9.49
CA LEU A 70 -1.02 -19.26 -9.17
C LEU A 70 -0.33 -20.47 -9.81
N GLN A 71 0.51 -20.26 -10.84
CA GLN A 71 1.38 -21.29 -11.42
C GLN A 71 2.72 -21.44 -10.66
N GLY A 72 2.95 -20.67 -9.60
CA GLY A 72 4.16 -20.70 -8.79
C GLY A 72 5.25 -19.71 -9.21
N ASP A 73 4.99 -18.86 -10.21
CA ASP A 73 5.89 -17.75 -10.55
C ASP A 73 5.63 -16.58 -9.59
N VAL A 74 6.23 -16.66 -8.40
CA VAL A 74 6.04 -15.69 -7.30
C VAL A 74 6.82 -14.39 -7.48
N THR A 75 7.76 -14.32 -8.43
CA THR A 75 8.69 -13.20 -8.57
C THR A 75 8.42 -12.36 -9.80
N PHE A 76 8.03 -11.11 -9.62
CA PHE A 76 8.06 -10.10 -10.68
C PHE A 76 9.52 -9.62 -10.87
N GLN A 77 10.20 -10.17 -11.88
CA GLN A 77 11.64 -10.01 -12.07
C GLN A 77 12.04 -8.59 -12.50
N MET A 78 13.00 -8.00 -11.79
CA MET A 78 13.82 -6.93 -12.36
C MET A 78 14.90 -7.53 -13.25
N ARG A 79 15.03 -7.06 -14.50
CA ARG A 79 16.04 -7.53 -15.48
C ARG A 79 17.50 -7.47 -14.98
N ASP A 80 17.78 -6.70 -13.93
CA ASP A 80 19.10 -6.57 -13.31
C ASP A 80 19.27 -7.41 -12.02
N GLY A 81 18.24 -8.15 -11.60
CA GLY A 81 18.27 -9.16 -10.54
C GLY A 81 18.56 -8.65 -9.13
N ARG A 82 18.71 -7.33 -8.93
CA ARG A 82 19.19 -6.81 -7.63
C ARG A 82 18.10 -6.74 -6.57
N TRP A 83 16.83 -6.66 -6.96
CA TRP A 83 15.69 -6.55 -6.04
C TRP A 83 14.44 -7.17 -6.66
N PRO A 84 14.28 -8.51 -6.63
CA PRO A 84 13.05 -9.14 -7.12
C PRO A 84 11.84 -8.60 -6.33
N ARG A 85 10.78 -8.21 -7.04
CA ARG A 85 9.51 -7.83 -6.40
C ARG A 85 8.63 -9.06 -6.27
N SER A 86 7.85 -9.12 -5.20
CA SER A 86 6.76 -10.09 -5.12
C SER A 86 5.74 -9.81 -6.22
N ARG A 87 5.33 -10.85 -6.95
CA ARG A 87 4.25 -10.73 -7.93
C ARG A 87 2.91 -10.44 -7.25
N PHE A 88 2.69 -10.95 -6.03
CA PHE A 88 1.52 -10.59 -5.23
C PHE A 88 1.51 -9.09 -4.92
N SER A 89 2.65 -8.50 -4.55
CA SER A 89 2.76 -7.05 -4.32
C SER A 89 2.40 -6.22 -5.56
N VAL A 90 2.79 -6.66 -6.76
CA VAL A 90 2.40 -5.98 -8.02
C VAL A 90 0.90 -6.11 -8.27
N ILE A 91 0.32 -7.29 -8.05
CA ILE A 91 -1.13 -7.50 -8.20
C ILE A 91 -1.90 -6.64 -7.19
N HIS A 92 -1.43 -6.57 -5.95
CA HIS A 92 -2.00 -5.72 -4.90
C HIS A 92 -1.98 -4.24 -5.32
N GLU A 93 -0.85 -3.72 -5.80
CA GLU A 93 -0.72 -2.35 -6.32
C GLU A 93 -1.73 -2.08 -7.44
N ILE A 94 -1.92 -3.04 -8.36
CA ILE A 94 -2.92 -2.92 -9.43
C ILE A 94 -4.36 -2.92 -8.86
N ASN A 95 -4.66 -3.80 -7.90
CA ASN A 95 -5.98 -3.85 -7.26
C ASN A 95 -6.31 -2.56 -6.52
N ASP A 96 -5.35 -1.96 -5.82
CA ASP A 96 -5.51 -0.66 -5.16
C ASP A 96 -5.86 0.42 -6.19
N MET A 97 -5.12 0.49 -7.30
CA MET A 97 -5.41 1.43 -8.40
C MET A 97 -6.79 1.23 -9.02
N LEU A 98 -7.27 -0.01 -9.09
CA LEU A 98 -8.60 -0.34 -9.59
C LEU A 98 -9.71 -0.12 -8.54
N ASN A 99 -9.36 0.19 -7.29
CA ASN A 99 -10.23 0.21 -6.11
C ASN A 99 -10.96 -1.13 -5.86
N ASP A 100 -10.27 -2.24 -6.08
CA ASP A 100 -10.81 -3.60 -6.02
C ASP A 100 -10.14 -4.43 -4.91
N SER A 101 -10.37 -4.02 -3.66
CA SER A 101 -9.84 -4.73 -2.49
C SER A 101 -10.38 -6.17 -2.39
N ARG A 102 -11.58 -6.42 -2.92
CA ARG A 102 -12.19 -7.76 -2.94
C ARG A 102 -11.35 -8.74 -3.75
N ALA A 103 -10.81 -8.33 -4.90
CA ALA A 103 -9.91 -9.16 -5.69
C ALA A 103 -8.63 -9.56 -4.92
N THR A 104 -8.09 -8.68 -4.08
CA THR A 104 -6.94 -9.01 -3.22
C THR A 104 -7.30 -10.10 -2.21
N TYR A 105 -8.46 -9.99 -1.56
CA TYR A 105 -8.96 -11.00 -0.62
C TYR A 105 -9.18 -12.37 -1.30
N GLU A 106 -9.85 -12.39 -2.45
CA GLU A 106 -10.15 -13.63 -3.17
C GLU A 106 -8.88 -14.31 -3.70
N LEU A 107 -7.92 -13.53 -4.19
CA LEU A 107 -6.60 -14.05 -4.58
C LEU A 107 -5.85 -14.63 -3.37
N PHE A 108 -5.89 -13.94 -2.23
CA PHE A 108 -5.24 -14.42 -1.02
C PHE A 108 -5.81 -15.76 -0.55
N LEU A 109 -7.13 -15.95 -0.61
CA LEU A 109 -7.75 -17.25 -0.29
C LEU A 109 -7.28 -18.37 -1.23
N GLN A 110 -7.21 -18.10 -2.53
CA GLN A 110 -6.69 -19.07 -3.51
C GLN A 110 -5.22 -19.42 -3.25
N LEU A 111 -4.42 -18.40 -2.89
CA LEU A 111 -3.01 -18.59 -2.56
C LEU A 111 -2.86 -19.39 -1.25
N LEU A 112 -3.68 -19.13 -0.24
CA LEU A 112 -3.67 -19.86 1.02
C LEU A 112 -4.02 -21.34 0.83
N GLU A 113 -4.95 -21.64 -0.08
CA GLU A 113 -5.33 -23.03 -0.41
C GLU A 113 -4.23 -23.77 -1.19
N THR A 114 -3.61 -23.10 -2.16
CA THR A 114 -2.70 -23.74 -3.11
C THR A 114 -1.22 -23.67 -2.71
N GLN A 115 -0.82 -22.60 -2.04
CA GLN A 115 0.58 -22.25 -1.70
C GLN A 115 0.63 -21.53 -0.34
N PRO A 116 0.30 -22.21 0.78
CA PRO A 116 0.13 -21.57 2.10
C PRO A 116 1.37 -20.82 2.61
N GLU A 117 2.57 -21.33 2.36
CA GLU A 117 3.82 -20.63 2.73
C GLU A 117 3.95 -19.27 2.01
N GLN A 118 3.55 -19.21 0.74
CA GLN A 118 3.55 -17.96 0.00
C GLN A 118 2.47 -17.01 0.54
N ALA A 119 1.28 -17.53 0.87
CA ALA A 119 0.24 -16.71 1.49
C ALA A 119 0.71 -16.10 2.82
N ASP A 120 1.38 -16.88 3.68
CA ASP A 120 1.90 -16.36 4.94
C ASP A 120 2.90 -15.21 4.73
N ASN A 121 3.79 -15.32 3.74
CA ASN A 121 4.75 -14.26 3.39
C ASN A 121 4.06 -12.97 2.89
N GLU A 122 2.92 -13.09 2.22
CA GLU A 122 2.17 -11.96 1.63
C GLU A 122 1.03 -11.44 2.53
N SER A 123 0.80 -12.09 3.67
CA SER A 123 -0.32 -11.82 4.57
C SER A 123 -0.43 -10.36 5.00
N TYR A 124 0.70 -9.67 5.20
CA TYR A 124 0.72 -8.27 5.59
C TYR A 124 0.09 -7.35 4.53
N LEU A 125 0.21 -7.68 3.24
CA LEU A 125 -0.43 -6.95 2.14
C LEU A 125 -1.91 -7.30 2.03
N ALA A 126 -2.28 -8.56 2.24
CA ALA A 126 -3.67 -8.99 2.14
C ALA A 126 -4.54 -8.56 3.33
N LEU A 127 -3.93 -8.31 4.50
CA LEU A 127 -4.63 -8.06 5.76
C LEU A 127 -5.71 -6.96 5.68
N PRO A 128 -5.46 -5.78 5.07
CA PRO A 128 -6.51 -4.77 4.88
C PRO A 128 -7.72 -5.28 4.09
N ALA A 129 -7.48 -6.05 3.02
CA ALA A 129 -8.53 -6.64 2.19
C ALA A 129 -9.32 -7.73 2.95
N ILE A 130 -8.64 -8.55 3.76
CA ILE A 130 -9.28 -9.56 4.63
C ILE A 130 -10.21 -8.88 5.63
N VAL A 131 -9.75 -7.81 6.29
CA VAL A 131 -10.55 -7.02 7.25
C VAL A 131 -11.73 -6.35 6.55
N ALA A 132 -11.52 -5.77 5.36
CA ALA A 132 -12.59 -5.15 4.58
C ALA A 132 -13.66 -6.16 4.12
N ALA A 133 -13.26 -7.41 3.86
CA ALA A 133 -14.18 -8.51 3.56
C ALA A 133 -14.95 -9.03 4.79
N GLY A 134 -14.60 -8.57 6.00
CA GLY A 134 -15.23 -9.00 7.25
C GLY A 134 -14.76 -10.36 7.77
N ASP A 135 -13.70 -10.94 7.20
CA ASP A 135 -13.14 -12.22 7.67
C ASP A 135 -12.20 -11.98 8.86
N TYR A 136 -12.79 -11.59 9.99
CA TYR A 136 -12.03 -11.26 11.20
C TYR A 136 -11.35 -12.48 11.84
N THR A 137 -11.85 -13.69 11.56
CA THR A 137 -11.21 -14.93 12.01
C THR A 137 -9.91 -15.17 11.27
N LEU A 138 -9.90 -14.99 9.95
CA LEU A 138 -8.67 -15.08 9.17
C LEU A 138 -7.72 -13.93 9.50
N ALA A 139 -8.23 -12.71 9.64
CA ALA A 139 -7.41 -11.55 9.96
C ALA A 139 -6.65 -11.71 11.28
N GLU A 140 -7.30 -12.25 12.34
CA GLU A 140 -6.68 -12.48 13.65
C GLU A 140 -5.38 -13.28 13.56
N ARG A 141 -5.30 -14.25 12.64
CA ARG A 141 -4.11 -15.11 12.46
C ARG A 141 -2.87 -14.32 12.03
N TYR A 142 -3.07 -13.19 11.37
CA TYR A 142 -2.00 -12.40 10.76
C TYR A 142 -1.80 -11.05 11.44
N LEU A 143 -2.63 -10.72 12.43
CA LEU A 143 -2.45 -9.50 13.22
C LEU A 143 -1.13 -9.54 13.99
N ARG A 144 -0.46 -8.39 14.01
CA ARG A 144 0.67 -8.12 14.89
C ARG A 144 0.25 -7.13 15.95
N ASN A 145 0.79 -7.26 17.15
CA ASN A 145 0.50 -6.32 18.23
C ASN A 145 1.09 -4.93 17.89
N PRO A 146 0.26 -3.89 17.68
CA PRO A 146 0.75 -2.59 17.29
C PRO A 146 1.58 -1.94 18.41
N LEU A 147 1.35 -2.30 19.68
CA LEU A 147 2.06 -1.73 20.82
C LEU A 147 3.57 -2.02 20.80
N GLU A 148 4.00 -3.10 20.14
CA GLU A 148 5.42 -3.46 19.99
C GLU A 148 6.22 -2.41 19.20
N ARG A 149 5.56 -1.55 18.42
CA ARG A 149 6.21 -0.51 17.61
C ARG A 149 6.34 0.84 18.32
N LEU A 150 5.79 0.98 19.52
CA LEU A 150 5.76 2.27 20.24
C LEU A 150 7.16 2.79 20.56
N ASP A 151 8.06 1.93 21.03
CA ASP A 151 9.42 2.33 21.38
C ASP A 151 10.19 2.88 20.18
N GLU A 152 10.12 2.19 19.04
CA GLU A 152 10.75 2.64 17.80
C GLU A 152 10.15 3.96 17.29
N LEU A 153 8.83 4.11 17.35
CA LEU A 153 8.14 5.32 16.92
C LEU A 153 8.51 6.51 17.81
N ASN A 154 8.55 6.32 19.13
CA ASN A 154 8.98 7.33 20.09
C ASN A 154 10.46 7.70 19.92
N GLN A 155 11.34 6.74 19.60
CA GLN A 155 12.74 7.05 19.28
C GLN A 155 12.87 7.81 17.96
N THR A 156 12.04 7.48 16.98
CA THR A 156 12.01 8.17 15.68
C THR A 156 11.56 9.61 15.85
N SER A 157 10.63 9.89 16.77
CA SER A 157 10.13 11.26 17.02
C SER A 157 11.18 12.21 17.59
N ILE A 158 12.17 11.67 18.31
CA ILE A 158 13.31 12.45 18.81
C ILE A 158 14.26 12.84 17.67
N ARG A 159 14.37 11.99 16.63
CA ARG A 159 15.39 12.10 15.57
C ARG A 159 14.91 12.82 14.32
N PHE A 160 13.63 12.74 14.01
CA PHE A 160 13.06 13.26 12.79
C PHE A 160 11.90 14.20 13.09
N PRO A 161 11.78 15.35 12.39
CA PRO A 161 10.63 16.21 12.55
C PRO A 161 9.38 15.53 11.95
N LEU A 162 8.22 15.78 12.58
CA LEU A 162 6.92 15.34 12.04
C LEU A 162 6.64 15.96 10.66
N PHE A 163 7.00 17.22 10.49
CA PHE A 163 6.91 17.96 9.24
C PHE A 163 8.32 18.40 8.86
N PRO A 164 9.03 17.67 7.98
CA PRO A 164 10.36 18.05 7.57
C PRO A 164 10.32 19.24 6.59
N PRO A 165 11.47 19.92 6.38
CA PRO A 165 11.60 20.92 5.31
C PRO A 165 11.35 20.33 3.92
N ALA A 166 11.02 21.21 2.96
CA ALA A 166 10.84 20.84 1.56
C ALA A 166 12.05 20.06 1.01
N GLY A 167 11.78 19.03 0.21
CA GLY A 167 12.79 18.16 -0.37
C GLY A 167 13.32 17.06 0.56
N GLN A 168 12.86 16.97 1.81
CA GLN A 168 13.18 15.87 2.72
C GLN A 168 11.98 14.93 2.88
N ALA A 169 12.28 13.63 3.01
CA ALA A 169 11.24 12.62 3.20
C ALA A 169 10.56 12.75 4.58
N PRO A 170 9.22 12.73 4.67
CA PRO A 170 8.45 12.83 5.92
C PRO A 170 8.47 11.53 6.73
N ARG A 171 9.66 11.09 7.14
CA ARG A 171 9.89 9.78 7.76
C ARG A 171 9.04 9.56 9.01
N LEU A 172 9.00 10.51 9.95
CA LEU A 172 8.21 10.33 11.17
C LEU A 172 6.71 10.22 10.87
N ALA A 173 6.20 11.02 9.94
CA ALA A 173 4.80 10.95 9.55
C ALA A 173 4.45 9.64 8.84
N ALA A 174 5.37 9.10 8.03
CA ALA A 174 5.21 7.79 7.41
C ALA A 174 5.16 6.67 8.46
N GLU A 175 6.06 6.68 9.45
CA GLU A 175 6.04 5.71 10.54
C GLU A 175 4.77 5.81 11.40
N LEU A 176 4.34 7.04 11.72
CA LEU A 176 3.07 7.26 12.42
C LEU A 176 1.89 6.73 11.60
N SER A 177 1.87 6.94 10.28
CA SER A 177 0.81 6.44 9.40
C SER A 177 0.76 4.91 9.42
N ASN A 178 1.92 4.26 9.29
CA ASN A 178 2.02 2.81 9.35
C ASN A 178 1.53 2.27 10.70
N TYR A 179 1.95 2.90 11.81
CA TYR A 179 1.51 2.54 13.16
C TYR A 179 -0.01 2.64 13.32
N VAL A 180 -0.59 3.78 12.94
CA VAL A 180 -2.04 4.02 13.09
C VAL A 180 -2.85 3.10 12.17
N ASN A 181 -2.36 2.79 10.97
CA ASN A 181 -3.01 1.84 10.07
C ASN A 181 -3.01 0.42 10.68
N SER A 182 -1.89 -0.04 11.23
CA SER A 182 -1.84 -1.33 11.94
C SER A 182 -2.76 -1.36 13.16
N LEU A 183 -2.81 -0.27 13.93
CA LEU A 183 -3.73 -0.13 15.06
C LEU A 183 -5.20 -0.22 14.59
N SER A 184 -5.56 0.51 13.54
CA SER A 184 -6.90 0.50 12.96
C SER A 184 -7.34 -0.91 12.54
N LEU A 185 -6.46 -1.68 11.90
CA LEU A 185 -6.73 -3.09 11.56
C LEU A 185 -7.03 -3.94 12.80
N CYS A 186 -6.21 -3.82 13.85
CA CYS A 186 -6.43 -4.56 15.10
C CYS A 186 -7.76 -4.17 15.76
N LEU A 187 -8.08 -2.88 15.82
CA LEU A 187 -9.33 -2.39 16.38
C LEU A 187 -10.54 -2.91 15.59
N ASN A 188 -10.48 -2.88 14.26
CA ASN A 188 -11.56 -3.38 13.40
C ASN A 188 -11.79 -4.89 13.58
N VAL A 189 -10.73 -5.68 13.74
CA VAL A 189 -10.84 -7.12 14.00
C VAL A 189 -11.47 -7.37 15.37
N LEU A 190 -11.00 -6.70 16.43
CA LEU A 190 -11.57 -6.85 17.78
C LEU A 190 -13.05 -6.47 17.80
N LEU A 191 -13.40 -5.31 17.23
CA LEU A 191 -14.80 -4.85 17.13
C LEU A 191 -15.66 -5.81 16.29
N GLY A 192 -15.12 -6.26 15.16
CA GLY A 192 -15.79 -7.23 14.27
C GLY A 192 -16.09 -8.58 14.93
N ARG A 193 -15.33 -8.94 15.97
CA ARG A 193 -15.54 -10.14 16.80
C ARG A 193 -16.35 -9.87 18.07
N GLY A 194 -16.80 -8.63 18.29
CA GLY A 194 -17.55 -8.24 19.48
C GLY A 194 -16.68 -8.01 20.73
N GLN A 195 -15.36 -7.94 20.59
CA GLN A 195 -14.39 -7.71 21.68
C GLN A 195 -14.23 -6.20 21.93
N ILE A 196 -15.33 -5.56 22.35
CA ILE A 196 -15.42 -4.09 22.47
C ILE A 196 -14.47 -3.57 23.55
N ALA A 197 -14.45 -4.21 24.73
CA ALA A 197 -13.62 -3.78 25.85
C ALA A 197 -12.13 -3.90 25.54
N GLU A 198 -11.73 -4.96 24.83
CA GLU A 198 -10.36 -5.16 24.38
C GLU A 198 -9.97 -4.12 23.32
N ALA A 199 -10.87 -3.78 22.40
CA ALA A 199 -10.63 -2.72 21.42
C ALA A 199 -10.43 -1.35 22.10
N GLU A 200 -11.27 -1.02 23.08
CA GLU A 200 -11.14 0.21 23.87
C GLU A 200 -9.80 0.24 24.63
N SER A 201 -9.48 -0.84 25.36
CA SER A 201 -8.22 -0.96 26.10
C SER A 201 -7.00 -0.85 25.19
N LEU A 202 -7.02 -1.47 24.01
CA LEU A 202 -5.93 -1.39 23.03
C LEU A 202 -5.77 0.04 22.52
N ARG A 203 -6.88 0.70 22.17
CA ARG A 203 -6.87 2.09 21.70
C ARG A 203 -6.29 3.02 22.77
N GLU A 204 -6.72 2.88 24.01
CA GLU A 204 -6.21 3.69 25.13
C GLU A 204 -4.71 3.47 25.35
N ALA A 205 -4.27 2.22 25.42
CA ALA A 205 -2.87 1.87 25.61
C ALA A 205 -1.99 2.40 24.45
N ALA A 206 -2.46 2.24 23.22
CA ALA A 206 -1.76 2.73 22.02
C ALA A 206 -1.57 4.26 22.03
N LEU A 207 -2.63 5.01 22.33
CA LEU A 207 -2.58 6.47 22.36
C LEU A 207 -1.77 7.00 23.57
N ALA A 208 -1.90 6.36 24.74
CA ALA A 208 -1.13 6.72 25.92
C ALA A 208 0.38 6.45 25.74
N GLY A 209 0.73 5.42 24.95
CA GLY A 209 2.12 5.06 24.65
C GLY A 209 2.86 6.02 23.72
N LEU A 210 2.15 6.87 22.97
CA LEU A 210 2.76 7.94 22.17
C LEU A 210 3.20 9.08 23.10
N LEU A 211 4.51 9.30 23.24
CA LEU A 211 5.05 10.26 24.21
C LEU A 211 4.93 11.72 23.75
N ASP A 212 4.96 11.96 22.43
CA ASP A 212 4.79 13.29 21.85
C ASP A 212 3.29 13.61 21.66
N ASP A 213 2.81 14.67 22.30
CA ASP A 213 1.43 15.12 22.24
C ASP A 213 0.97 15.46 20.81
N LYS A 214 1.87 15.95 19.93
CA LYS A 214 1.55 16.21 18.52
C LYS A 214 1.29 14.92 17.76
N LEU A 215 2.11 13.88 18.01
CA LEU A 215 1.89 12.56 17.41
C LEU A 215 0.59 11.96 17.91
N ARG A 216 0.32 12.04 19.22
CA ARG A 216 -0.93 11.54 19.82
C ARG A 216 -2.15 12.24 19.21
N ALA A 217 -2.14 13.57 19.13
CA ALA A 217 -3.24 14.33 18.55
C ALA A 217 -3.47 14.01 17.07
N LEU A 218 -2.39 13.83 16.29
CA LEU A 218 -2.49 13.46 14.89
C LEU A 218 -2.97 12.00 14.72
N ALA A 219 -2.53 11.07 15.57
CA ALA A 219 -3.01 9.69 15.58
C ALA A 219 -4.52 9.60 15.87
N VAL A 220 -5.02 10.37 16.84
CA VAL A 220 -6.47 10.44 17.14
C VAL A 220 -7.26 10.89 15.91
N ARG A 221 -6.78 11.92 15.21
CA ARG A 221 -7.45 12.44 14.01
C ARG A 221 -7.38 11.45 12.85
N GLN A 222 -6.24 10.79 12.64
CA GLN A 222 -6.11 9.73 11.63
C GLN A 222 -7.04 8.55 11.89
N LEU A 223 -7.24 8.14 13.15
CA LEU A 223 -8.18 7.08 13.51
C LEU A 223 -9.64 7.47 13.25
N ALA A 224 -9.97 8.76 13.38
CA ALA A 224 -11.32 9.27 13.12
C ALA A 224 -11.58 9.55 11.62
N ASP A 225 -10.55 9.99 10.91
CA ASP A 225 -10.58 10.38 9.50
C ASP A 225 -9.31 9.89 8.79
N PRO A 226 -9.36 8.67 8.20
CA PRO A 226 -8.24 8.10 7.49
C PRO A 226 -7.69 9.02 6.37
N GLY A 227 -6.37 9.14 6.34
CA GLY A 227 -5.65 9.98 5.38
C GLY A 227 -5.33 11.38 5.91
N THR A 228 -5.77 11.73 7.13
CA THR A 228 -5.44 13.01 7.79
C THR A 228 -3.92 13.26 7.81
N ILE A 229 -3.10 12.27 8.17
CA ILE A 229 -1.63 12.45 8.22
C ILE A 229 -1.08 12.85 6.85
N SER A 230 -1.48 12.13 5.80
CA SER A 230 -1.01 12.40 4.43
C SER A 230 -1.41 13.80 3.98
N ARG A 231 -2.67 14.21 4.21
CA ARG A 231 -3.15 15.56 3.86
C ARG A 231 -2.37 16.65 4.59
N GLU A 232 -2.10 16.48 5.89
CA GLU A 232 -1.35 17.48 6.68
C GLU A 232 0.12 17.58 6.30
N VAL A 233 0.74 16.45 5.92
CA VAL A 233 2.11 16.41 5.43
C VAL A 233 2.20 17.13 4.09
N SER A 234 1.32 16.82 3.13
CA SER A 234 1.31 17.48 1.82
C SER A 234 1.10 18.99 1.93
N ALA A 235 0.12 19.44 2.74
CA ALA A 235 -0.20 20.86 2.91
C ALA A 235 0.89 21.71 3.59
N ARG A 236 1.94 21.08 4.16
CA ARG A 236 3.03 21.75 4.87
C ARG A 236 4.40 21.61 4.20
N ILE A 237 4.48 20.75 3.19
CA ILE A 237 5.70 20.53 2.38
C ILE A 237 5.64 21.33 1.07
N GLU A 238 4.44 21.73 0.62
CA GLU A 238 4.22 22.79 -0.38
C GLU A 238 4.70 24.16 0.12
#